data_AF-A0A3R7K7D6-F1
#
_entry.id   AF-A0A3R7K7D6-F1
#
_cell.length_a   1.000
_cell.length_b   1.000
_cell.length_c   1.000
_cell.angle_alpha   90.00
_cell.angle_beta   90.00
_cell.angle_gamma   90.00
#
_symmetry.space_group_name_H-M   'P 1'
#
loop_
_entity.id
_entity.type
_entity.pdbx_description
1 polymer ?
#
loop_
_entity_poly.entity_id
_entity_poly.type
_entity_poly.pdbx_seq_one_letter_code
_entity_poly.pdbx_strand_id
1 'polypeptide(L)'
;MAAGSYLLYQLLHYDATKLHVVVFCFGRDFAYLFDKRTQTVTIYEGESNIGDVMVNKARSGMKGCIIIDMAIHFREPSNDVVPSPEWGIIMLSSPNEDNFKQWAKQAGAIKIIMNCPDENDVKAMCAWRTCNTTEEEQVEYWRRMYMRMDDVGPIPRCIFQFNEYKDRVEEIRDILAGVDASNAVHYGMMGGMGMWPSNDASHKLVKVVRAIRQRGLEAFVNLPVCFLLFFFFGNKLIARLLEVSEENDIIYRLLKYRRVLLPELLGRCTLHAFLRRVFVENIMPGLNELPPPGRRRRQRCVLQSNPEKYPSISVGLITLDHTAPMLHVQCGVIYVPESRHFPFVDGFFFVGAPRRTMVAVQVRRRGLSMAPEPAR
;
A
#
# COMPACT_ATOMS: atom_id res chain seq x y z
N MET A 1 -11.88 -3.68 6.68
CA MET A 1 -11.88 -4.64 5.54
C MET A 1 -12.96 -5.65 5.87
N ALA A 2 -13.86 -5.99 4.95
CA ALA A 2 -15.00 -6.88 5.23
C ALA A 2 -14.61 -8.37 5.16
N ALA A 3 -13.43 -8.72 5.69
CA ALA A 3 -12.91 -10.09 5.61
C ALA A 3 -13.82 -11.07 6.36
N GLY A 4 -14.41 -10.65 7.48
CA GLY A 4 -15.37 -11.44 8.25
C GLY A 4 -16.60 -11.83 7.46
N SER A 5 -17.25 -10.86 6.82
CA SER A 5 -18.44 -11.14 6.02
C SER A 5 -18.13 -11.95 4.76
N TYR A 6 -16.97 -11.75 4.13
CA TYR A 6 -16.54 -12.59 3.01
C TYR A 6 -16.32 -14.05 3.44
N LEU A 7 -15.61 -14.27 4.54
CA LEU A 7 -15.41 -15.62 5.09
C LEU A 7 -16.73 -16.26 5.50
N LEU A 8 -17.61 -15.50 6.14
CA LEU A 8 -18.94 -15.95 6.49
C LEU A 8 -19.70 -16.40 5.23
N TYR A 9 -19.72 -15.56 4.19
CA TYR A 9 -20.33 -15.91 2.90
C TYR A 9 -19.78 -17.21 2.33
N GLN A 10 -18.45 -17.37 2.28
CA GLN A 10 -17.80 -18.59 1.78
C GLN A 10 -18.20 -19.83 2.59
N LEU A 11 -18.19 -19.76 3.93
CA LEU A 11 -18.55 -20.88 4.79
C LEU A 11 -20.04 -21.25 4.67
N LEU A 12 -20.92 -20.26 4.51
CA LEU A 12 -22.34 -20.49 4.29
C LEU A 12 -22.63 -21.18 2.94
N HIS A 13 -21.85 -20.89 1.91
CA HIS A 13 -21.98 -21.52 0.57
C HIS A 13 -21.18 -22.82 0.42
N TYR A 14 -20.38 -23.19 1.43
CA TYR A 14 -19.67 -24.47 1.42
C TYR A 14 -20.63 -25.66 1.50
N ASP A 15 -20.14 -26.86 1.20
CA ASP A 15 -20.91 -28.10 1.29
C ASP A 15 -21.53 -28.31 2.68
N ALA A 16 -22.87 -28.33 2.73
CA ALA A 16 -23.65 -28.46 3.96
C ALA A 16 -23.56 -29.85 4.61
N THR A 17 -23.10 -30.87 3.86
CA THR A 17 -22.84 -32.22 4.41
C THR A 17 -21.51 -32.31 5.15
N LYS A 18 -20.59 -31.37 4.87
CA LYS A 18 -19.26 -31.30 5.48
C LYS A 18 -19.17 -30.26 6.59
N LEU A 19 -19.89 -29.15 6.43
CA LEU A 19 -19.96 -28.06 7.40
C LEU A 19 -21.42 -27.73 7.70
N HIS A 20 -21.83 -27.99 8.93
CA HIS A 20 -23.23 -27.89 9.35
C HIS A 20 -23.53 -26.56 10.04
N VAL A 21 -22.56 -26.02 10.79
CA VAL A 21 -22.76 -24.81 11.61
C VAL A 21 -21.66 -23.80 11.33
N VAL A 22 -22.04 -22.53 11.21
CA VAL A 22 -21.09 -21.42 11.20
C VAL A 22 -21.47 -20.47 12.32
N VAL A 23 -20.50 -20.14 13.17
CA VAL A 23 -20.69 -19.13 14.22
C VAL A 23 -19.92 -17.88 13.83
N PHE A 24 -20.57 -16.72 13.88
CA PHE A 24 -19.93 -15.42 13.64
C PHE A 24 -20.05 -14.56 14.89
N CYS A 25 -18.94 -14.35 15.59
CA CYS A 25 -18.86 -13.49 16.76
C CYS A 25 -18.38 -12.11 16.34
N PHE A 26 -19.13 -11.07 16.68
CA PHE A 26 -18.75 -9.69 16.44
C PHE A 26 -18.46 -9.00 17.79
N GLY A 27 -17.17 -8.84 18.10
CA GLY A 27 -16.75 -8.44 19.45
C GLY A 27 -17.23 -9.40 20.53
N ARG A 28 -17.57 -8.87 21.71
CA ARG A 28 -18.09 -9.63 22.86
C ARG A 28 -19.62 -9.61 22.98
N ASP A 29 -20.27 -8.73 22.21
CA ASP A 29 -21.66 -8.37 22.46
C ASP A 29 -22.63 -9.30 21.72
N PHE A 30 -22.27 -9.75 20.52
CA PHE A 30 -23.15 -10.53 19.66
C PHE A 30 -22.46 -11.72 19.02
N ALA A 31 -23.17 -12.85 19.01
CA ALA A 31 -22.80 -14.01 18.23
C ALA A 31 -23.99 -14.52 17.41
N TYR A 32 -23.73 -14.84 16.14
CA TYR A 32 -24.72 -15.34 15.19
C TYR A 32 -24.40 -16.80 14.87
N LEU A 33 -25.34 -17.69 15.17
CA LEU A 33 -25.23 -19.11 14.84
C LEU A 33 -26.07 -19.40 13.60
N PHE A 34 -25.41 -19.79 12.54
CA PHE A 34 -26.03 -20.21 11.28
C PHE A 34 -26.06 -21.74 11.23
N ASP A 35 -27.26 -22.32 11.28
CA ASP A 35 -27.46 -23.75 11.09
C ASP A 35 -27.83 -23.99 9.62
N LYS A 36 -26.91 -24.61 8.88
CA LYS A 36 -27.06 -24.84 7.44
C LYS A 36 -28.00 -25.99 7.11
N ARG A 37 -28.28 -26.88 8.08
CA ARG A 37 -29.22 -27.99 7.86
C ARG A 37 -30.66 -27.51 7.96
N THR A 38 -30.95 -26.67 8.96
CA THR A 38 -32.29 -26.10 9.17
C THR A 38 -32.47 -24.76 8.46
N GLN A 39 -31.42 -24.18 7.90
CA GLN A 39 -31.40 -22.86 7.26
C GLN A 39 -31.88 -21.74 8.21
N THR A 40 -31.51 -21.85 9.49
CA THR A 40 -31.89 -20.89 10.54
C THR A 40 -30.69 -20.09 11.02
N VAL A 41 -30.96 -18.85 11.46
CA VAL A 41 -29.99 -17.99 12.14
C VAL A 41 -30.50 -17.68 13.53
N THR A 42 -29.67 -17.88 14.55
CA THR A 42 -29.99 -17.54 15.94
C THR A 42 -28.99 -16.52 16.45
N ILE A 43 -29.49 -15.46 17.08
CA ILE A 43 -28.68 -14.38 17.65
C ILE A 43 -28.55 -14.62 19.14
N TYR A 44 -27.33 -14.52 19.65
CA TYR A 44 -27.01 -14.61 21.07
C TYR A 44 -26.40 -13.28 21.53
N GLU A 45 -26.97 -12.71 22.59
CA GLU A 45 -26.41 -11.56 23.28
C GLU A 45 -25.45 -12.05 24.39
N GLY A 46 -24.18 -11.63 24.31
CA GLY A 46 -23.12 -11.96 25.26
C GLY A 46 -22.38 -13.29 25.01
N GLU A 47 -21.06 -13.30 25.24
CA GLU A 47 -20.13 -14.43 25.03
C GLU A 47 -20.57 -15.73 25.75
N SER A 48 -21.08 -15.63 26.98
CA SER A 48 -21.35 -16.80 27.84
C SER A 48 -22.49 -17.68 27.31
N ASN A 49 -23.43 -17.12 26.55
CA ASN A 49 -24.65 -17.82 26.15
C ASN A 49 -24.47 -18.77 24.96
N ILE A 50 -23.43 -18.56 24.14
CA ILE A 50 -23.21 -19.38 22.94
C ILE A 50 -22.31 -20.59 23.18
N GLY A 51 -21.43 -20.53 24.19
CA GLY A 51 -20.47 -21.59 24.48
C GLY A 51 -21.12 -22.96 24.70
N ASP A 52 -22.13 -23.02 25.59
CA ASP A 52 -22.85 -24.26 25.88
C ASP A 52 -23.60 -24.81 24.66
N VAL A 53 -24.19 -23.93 23.84
CA VAL A 53 -24.88 -24.32 22.61
C VAL A 53 -23.90 -24.94 21.61
N MET A 54 -22.71 -24.35 21.46
CA MET A 54 -21.65 -24.86 20.59
C MET A 54 -21.17 -26.24 21.05
N VAL A 55 -20.92 -26.41 22.35
CA VAL A 55 -20.49 -27.70 22.93
C VAL A 55 -21.56 -28.77 22.70
N ASN A 56 -22.83 -28.45 22.93
CA ASN A 56 -23.93 -29.40 22.71
C ASN A 56 -24.05 -29.80 21.23
N LYS A 57 -23.92 -28.84 20.30
CA LYS A 57 -23.92 -29.13 18.86
C LYS A 57 -22.72 -29.99 18.46
N ALA A 58 -21.51 -29.67 18.92
CA ALA A 58 -20.32 -30.48 18.67
C ALA A 58 -20.50 -31.93 19.15
N ARG A 59 -20.96 -32.12 20.40
CA ARG A 59 -21.25 -33.45 20.98
C ARG A 59 -22.27 -34.28 20.22
N SER A 60 -23.18 -33.63 19.49
CA SER A 60 -24.13 -34.33 18.59
C SER A 60 -23.51 -34.74 17.23
N GLY A 61 -22.20 -34.56 17.06
CA GLY A 61 -21.46 -34.88 15.84
C GLY A 61 -21.56 -33.81 14.75
N MET A 62 -22.12 -32.63 15.05
CA MET A 62 -22.16 -31.54 14.08
C MET A 62 -20.77 -30.93 13.93
N LYS A 63 -20.25 -30.93 12.70
CA LYS A 63 -19.07 -30.16 12.29
C LYS A 63 -19.40 -28.67 12.13
N GLY A 64 -18.62 -27.80 12.76
CA GLY A 64 -18.79 -26.35 12.67
C GLY A 64 -17.48 -25.58 12.53
N CYS A 65 -17.61 -24.30 12.20
CA CYS A 65 -16.51 -23.34 12.10
C CYS A 65 -16.91 -22.02 12.75
N ILE A 66 -15.97 -21.39 13.43
CA ILE A 66 -16.21 -20.15 14.19
C ILE A 66 -15.40 -19.04 13.55
N ILE A 67 -16.02 -17.90 13.31
CA ILE A 67 -15.37 -16.65 12.92
C ILE A 67 -15.48 -15.69 14.09
N ILE A 68 -14.34 -15.16 14.55
CA ILE A 68 -14.31 -14.12 15.59
C ILE A 68 -13.75 -12.85 14.98
N ASP A 69 -14.60 -11.83 14.84
CA ASP A 69 -14.24 -10.50 14.32
C ASP A 69 -14.08 -9.50 15.47
N MET A 70 -12.83 -9.25 15.86
CA MET A 70 -12.50 -8.38 16.98
C MET A 70 -12.30 -6.94 16.50
N ALA A 71 -13.27 -6.08 16.84
CA ALA A 71 -13.27 -4.68 16.39
C ALA A 71 -12.25 -3.78 17.10
N ILE A 72 -11.85 -4.07 18.35
CA ILE A 72 -11.07 -3.15 19.20
C ILE A 72 -9.99 -3.92 20.00
N HIS A 73 -8.95 -3.21 20.41
CA HIS A 73 -7.91 -3.65 21.35
C HIS A 73 -8.52 -4.37 22.57
N PHE A 74 -8.54 -5.68 22.53
CA PHE A 74 -8.85 -6.50 23.68
C PHE A 74 -7.63 -7.32 24.03
N ARG A 75 -7.16 -7.16 25.26
CA ARG A 75 -6.35 -8.21 25.88
C ARG A 75 -7.24 -9.44 25.96
N GLU A 76 -6.71 -10.53 25.42
CA GLU A 76 -7.18 -11.91 25.58
C GLU A 76 -8.41 -12.34 24.74
N PRO A 77 -8.43 -13.58 24.20
CA PRO A 77 -9.62 -14.40 24.37
C PRO A 77 -9.77 -14.68 25.87
N SER A 78 -10.99 -14.61 26.43
CA SER A 78 -11.19 -15.32 27.70
C SER A 78 -10.82 -16.80 27.47
N ASN A 79 -10.15 -17.41 28.46
CA ASN A 79 -9.88 -18.86 28.46
C ASN A 79 -11.17 -19.70 28.41
N ASP A 80 -12.35 -19.09 28.49
CA ASP A 80 -13.66 -19.74 28.37
C ASP A 80 -14.09 -19.90 26.92
N VAL A 81 -13.50 -19.14 25.99
CA VAL A 81 -13.60 -19.40 24.55
C VAL A 81 -12.48 -20.36 24.16
N VAL A 82 -12.48 -21.54 24.78
CA VAL A 82 -11.84 -22.71 24.20
C VAL A 82 -12.97 -23.48 23.51
N PRO A 83 -13.18 -23.28 22.20
CA PRO A 83 -14.15 -24.07 21.48
C PRO A 83 -13.78 -25.55 21.59
N SER A 84 -14.79 -26.40 21.46
CA SER A 84 -14.60 -27.85 21.42
C SER A 84 -13.40 -28.19 20.53
N PRO A 85 -12.54 -29.17 20.90
CA PRO A 85 -11.39 -29.60 20.09
C PRO A 85 -11.76 -30.05 18.66
N GLU A 86 -13.05 -30.12 18.34
CA GLU A 86 -13.61 -30.61 17.09
C GLU A 86 -13.86 -29.51 16.03
N TRP A 87 -13.91 -28.22 16.40
CA TRP A 87 -14.31 -27.13 15.47
C TRP A 87 -13.14 -26.20 15.15
N GLY A 88 -13.05 -25.78 13.88
CA GLY A 88 -12.06 -24.81 13.42
C GLY A 88 -12.43 -23.38 13.79
N ILE A 89 -11.42 -22.55 14.08
CA ILE A 89 -11.60 -21.14 14.46
C ILE A 89 -10.82 -20.27 13.48
N ILE A 90 -11.50 -19.28 12.90
CA ILE A 90 -10.91 -18.22 12.09
C ILE A 90 -11.02 -16.94 12.87
N MET A 91 -9.87 -16.39 13.24
CA MET A 91 -9.83 -15.15 13.99
C MET A 91 -9.40 -13.98 13.12
N LEU A 92 -10.15 -12.89 13.21
CA LEU A 92 -9.86 -11.63 12.57
C LEU A 92 -9.50 -10.63 13.65
N SER A 93 -8.27 -10.14 13.58
CA SER A 93 -7.75 -9.14 14.50
C SER A 93 -7.12 -8.01 13.71
N SER A 94 -7.14 -6.81 14.28
CA SER A 94 -6.29 -5.72 13.81
C SER A 94 -4.81 -6.15 13.89
N PRO A 95 -3.92 -5.57 13.07
CA PRO A 95 -2.49 -5.88 13.10
C PRO A 95 -1.85 -5.27 14.36
N ASN A 96 -2.12 -5.90 15.51
CA ASN A 96 -1.54 -5.58 16.81
C ASN A 96 -0.64 -6.74 17.26
N GLU A 97 0.61 -6.43 17.59
CA GLU A 97 1.63 -7.41 17.94
C GLU A 97 1.31 -8.15 19.25
N ASP A 98 0.71 -7.50 20.23
CA ASP A 98 0.37 -8.13 21.51
C ASP A 98 -0.76 -9.14 21.34
N ASN A 99 -1.76 -8.79 20.52
CA ASN A 99 -2.80 -9.73 20.12
C ASN A 99 -2.13 -10.95 19.45
N PHE A 100 -1.33 -10.72 18.40
CA PHE A 100 -0.68 -11.80 17.67
C PHE A 100 0.22 -12.69 18.56
N LYS A 101 1.00 -12.10 19.46
CA LYS A 101 1.87 -12.83 20.40
C LYS A 101 1.07 -13.69 21.38
N GLN A 102 -0.07 -13.21 21.86
CA GLN A 102 -0.95 -13.99 22.73
C GLN A 102 -1.55 -15.18 21.97
N TRP A 103 -2.03 -14.96 20.74
CA TRP A 103 -2.59 -16.03 19.90
C TRP A 103 -1.55 -17.07 19.49
N ALA A 104 -0.34 -16.64 19.13
CA ALA A 104 0.73 -17.55 18.74
C ALA A 104 1.16 -18.50 19.88
N LYS A 105 0.88 -18.13 21.15
CA LYS A 105 1.11 -19.01 22.31
C LYS A 105 0.04 -20.09 22.44
N GLN A 106 -1.14 -19.92 21.85
CA GLN A 106 -2.16 -20.96 21.81
C GLN A 106 -1.74 -22.01 20.77
N ALA A 107 -1.47 -23.22 21.25
CA ALA A 107 -0.81 -24.28 20.49
C ALA A 107 -1.56 -24.61 19.18
N GLY A 108 -0.93 -24.33 18.04
CA GLY A 108 -1.41 -24.75 16.72
C GLY A 108 -1.97 -23.65 15.81
N ALA A 109 -1.90 -22.37 16.19
CA ALA A 109 -2.36 -21.28 15.33
C ALA A 109 -1.53 -21.22 14.01
N ILE A 110 -2.21 -21.39 12.87
CA ILE A 110 -1.61 -21.21 11.54
C ILE A 110 -1.80 -19.75 11.12
N LYS A 111 -0.71 -19.03 10.90
CA LYS A 111 -0.76 -17.64 10.42
C LYS A 111 -1.15 -17.60 8.95
N ILE A 112 -2.29 -16.97 8.65
CA ILE A 112 -2.72 -16.66 7.29
C ILE A 112 -2.63 -15.14 7.09
N ILE A 113 -1.92 -14.71 6.07
CA ILE A 113 -1.83 -13.30 5.68
C ILE A 113 -2.55 -13.14 4.35
N MET A 114 -3.55 -12.28 4.32
CA MET A 114 -4.27 -11.89 3.10
C MET A 114 -3.80 -10.52 2.64
N ASN A 115 -3.69 -10.35 1.33
CA ASN A 115 -3.42 -9.04 0.75
C ASN A 115 -4.61 -8.12 1.00
N CYS A 116 -4.35 -6.84 1.22
CA CYS A 116 -5.37 -5.81 1.10
C CYS A 116 -5.93 -5.79 -0.33
N PRO A 117 -7.15 -5.24 -0.53
CA PRO A 117 -7.67 -4.95 -1.87
C PRO A 117 -6.63 -4.25 -2.74
N ASP A 118 -6.62 -4.54 -4.02
CA ASP A 118 -5.83 -3.83 -5.01
C ASP A 118 -6.68 -2.86 -5.85
N GLU A 119 -6.07 -2.27 -6.87
CA GLU A 119 -6.75 -1.32 -7.76
C GLU A 119 -7.98 -1.93 -8.45
N ASN A 120 -7.90 -3.18 -8.90
CA ASN A 120 -9.01 -3.83 -9.58
C ASN A 120 -10.15 -4.13 -8.62
N ASP A 121 -9.84 -4.54 -7.39
CA ASP A 121 -10.83 -4.72 -6.35
C ASP A 121 -11.58 -3.42 -6.07
N VAL A 122 -10.86 -2.30 -5.91
CA VAL A 122 -11.47 -0.98 -5.70
C VAL A 122 -12.27 -0.55 -6.92
N LYS A 123 -11.79 -0.81 -8.14
CA LYS A 123 -12.52 -0.50 -9.38
C LYS A 123 -13.83 -1.26 -9.47
N ALA A 124 -13.83 -2.54 -9.12
CA ALA A 124 -15.05 -3.35 -9.05
C ALA A 124 -16.01 -2.82 -7.99
N MET A 125 -15.52 -2.44 -6.81
CA MET A 125 -16.33 -1.80 -5.77
C MET A 125 -16.95 -0.47 -6.24
N CYS A 126 -16.21 0.32 -7.02
CA CYS A 126 -16.72 1.56 -7.62
C CYS A 126 -17.84 1.24 -8.61
N ALA A 127 -17.59 0.36 -9.57
CA ALA A 127 -18.57 -0.05 -10.57
C ALA A 127 -19.86 -0.59 -9.92
N TRP A 128 -19.74 -1.39 -8.85
CA TRP A 128 -20.89 -1.88 -8.11
C TRP A 128 -21.66 -0.77 -7.39
N ARG A 129 -20.97 0.17 -6.73
CA ARG A 129 -21.60 1.28 -6.01
C ARG A 129 -22.33 2.24 -6.94
N THR A 130 -21.87 2.39 -8.17
CA THR A 130 -22.39 3.30 -9.18
C THR A 130 -23.13 2.57 -10.31
N CYS A 131 -23.56 1.32 -10.08
CA CYS A 131 -24.15 0.49 -11.14
C CYS A 131 -25.48 1.05 -11.68
N ASN A 132 -26.17 1.89 -10.90
CA ASN A 132 -27.44 2.51 -11.25
C ASN A 132 -27.29 3.97 -11.74
N THR A 133 -26.06 4.45 -11.95
CA THR A 133 -25.76 5.84 -12.36
C THR A 133 -25.34 5.90 -13.82
N THR A 134 -25.21 7.10 -14.40
CA THR A 134 -24.76 7.25 -15.80
C THR A 134 -23.28 6.90 -15.96
N GLU A 135 -22.84 6.59 -17.19
CA GLU A 135 -21.44 6.28 -17.48
C GLU A 135 -20.49 7.41 -17.08
N GLU A 136 -20.89 8.67 -17.29
CA GLU A 136 -20.09 9.85 -16.91
C GLU A 136 -19.89 9.92 -15.39
N GLU A 137 -20.94 9.64 -14.62
CA GLU A 137 -20.87 9.61 -13.15
C GLU A 137 -19.97 8.47 -12.66
N GLN A 138 -20.02 7.31 -13.31
CA GLN A 138 -19.14 6.17 -12.99
C GLN A 138 -17.67 6.51 -13.23
N VAL A 139 -17.37 7.16 -14.37
CA VAL A 139 -16.00 7.57 -14.73
C VAL A 139 -15.45 8.59 -13.73
N GLU A 140 -16.24 9.62 -13.39
CA GLU A 140 -15.81 10.66 -12.45
C GLU A 140 -15.68 10.10 -11.01
N TYR A 141 -16.59 9.21 -10.60
CA TYR A 141 -16.48 8.52 -9.32
C TYR A 141 -15.22 7.67 -9.23
N TRP A 142 -14.95 6.85 -10.26
CA TRP A 142 -13.72 6.06 -10.33
C TRP A 142 -12.47 6.95 -10.27
N ARG A 143 -12.43 8.03 -11.07
CA ARG A 143 -11.32 8.99 -11.07
C ARG A 143 -11.04 9.54 -9.67
N ARG A 144 -12.09 9.91 -8.93
CA ARG A 144 -11.97 10.39 -7.54
C ARG A 144 -11.41 9.33 -6.60
N MET A 145 -11.89 8.08 -6.69
CA MET A 145 -11.41 6.99 -5.84
C MET A 145 -9.97 6.59 -6.17
N TYR A 146 -9.62 6.59 -7.45
CA TYR A 146 -8.27 6.32 -7.94
C TYR A 146 -7.27 7.35 -7.40
N MET A 147 -7.62 8.65 -7.38
CA MET A 147 -6.78 9.68 -6.75
C MET A 147 -6.60 9.45 -5.25
N ARG A 148 -7.68 9.20 -4.51
CA ARG A 148 -7.57 8.90 -3.07
C ARG A 148 -6.71 7.67 -2.81
N MET A 149 -6.78 6.66 -3.67
CA MET A 149 -5.94 5.46 -3.57
C MET A 149 -4.45 5.78 -3.74
N ASP A 150 -4.08 6.75 -4.58
CA ASP A 150 -2.69 7.20 -4.74
C ASP A 150 -2.14 7.78 -3.41
N ASP A 151 -3.01 8.48 -2.66
CA ASP A 151 -2.69 9.19 -1.42
C ASP A 151 -2.73 8.32 -0.15
N VAL A 152 -3.72 7.43 -0.02
CA VAL A 152 -3.94 6.64 1.22
C VAL A 152 -3.99 5.13 0.99
N GLY A 153 -3.81 4.68 -0.26
CA GLY A 153 -3.80 3.28 -0.64
C GLY A 153 -5.21 2.72 -0.84
N PRO A 154 -5.33 1.47 -1.32
CA PRO A 154 -6.61 0.81 -1.56
C PRO A 154 -7.26 0.33 -0.26
N ILE A 155 -7.47 1.25 0.69
CA ILE A 155 -8.12 0.99 1.98
C ILE A 155 -9.56 1.49 1.90
N PRO A 156 -10.57 0.62 1.75
CA PRO A 156 -11.97 1.01 1.53
C PRO A 156 -12.49 2.07 2.50
N ARG A 157 -12.15 1.94 3.80
CA ARG A 157 -12.56 2.91 4.83
C ARG A 157 -12.03 4.31 4.54
N CYS A 158 -10.77 4.41 4.12
CA CYS A 158 -10.10 5.68 3.86
C CYS A 158 -10.40 6.24 2.46
N ILE A 159 -10.82 5.44 1.48
CA ILE A 159 -11.10 5.95 0.12
C ILE A 159 -12.55 6.35 -0.06
N PHE A 160 -13.52 5.58 0.47
CA PHE A 160 -14.94 5.79 0.20
C PHE A 160 -15.58 6.84 1.11
N GLN A 161 -14.99 7.13 2.27
CA GLN A 161 -15.47 8.14 3.20
C GLN A 161 -14.54 9.37 3.17
N PHE A 162 -15.10 10.56 2.93
CA PHE A 162 -14.29 11.76 2.73
C PHE A 162 -13.58 12.25 4.00
N ASN A 163 -14.24 12.17 5.16
CA ASN A 163 -13.62 12.59 6.42
C ASN A 163 -12.46 11.65 6.79
N GLU A 164 -12.70 10.33 6.75
CA GLU A 164 -11.65 9.32 6.95
C GLU A 164 -10.49 9.45 5.97
N TYR A 165 -10.77 9.80 4.70
CA TYR A 165 -9.74 10.12 3.71
C TYR A 165 -8.88 11.29 4.18
N LYS A 166 -9.52 12.40 4.54
CA LYS A 166 -8.84 13.64 4.93
C LYS A 166 -8.01 13.43 6.19
N ASP A 167 -8.60 12.83 7.21
CA ASP A 167 -7.94 12.53 8.48
C ASP A 167 -6.71 11.65 8.22
N ARG A 168 -6.85 10.63 7.37
CA ARG A 168 -5.75 9.75 7.01
C ARG A 168 -4.62 10.46 6.27
N VAL A 169 -4.94 11.39 5.37
CA VAL A 169 -3.93 12.21 4.68
C VAL A 169 -3.18 13.10 5.67
N GLU A 170 -3.88 13.72 6.62
CA GLU A 170 -3.29 14.57 7.65
C GLU A 170 -2.37 13.77 8.58
N GLU A 171 -2.84 12.61 9.08
CA GLU A 171 -2.02 11.68 9.86
C GLU A 171 -0.73 11.28 9.13
N ILE A 172 -0.83 10.96 7.84
CA ILE A 172 0.34 10.64 7.03
C ILE A 172 1.28 11.85 7.01
N ARG A 173 0.79 13.05 6.68
CA ARG A 173 1.62 14.27 6.62
C ARG A 173 2.35 14.55 7.93
N ASP A 174 1.69 14.40 9.06
CA ASP A 174 2.29 14.63 10.38
C ASP A 174 3.41 13.64 10.68
N ILE A 175 3.18 12.36 10.39
CA ILE A 175 4.23 11.32 10.52
C ILE A 175 5.42 11.67 9.63
N LEU A 176 5.15 12.05 8.37
CA LEU A 176 6.18 12.41 7.39
C LEU A 176 6.92 13.72 7.76
N ALA A 177 6.27 14.65 8.46
CA ALA A 177 6.89 15.86 8.98
C ALA A 177 7.84 15.55 10.15
N GLY A 178 7.46 14.60 11.01
CA GLY A 178 8.24 14.16 12.16
C GLY A 178 9.43 13.25 11.83
N VAL A 179 9.63 12.83 10.57
CA VAL A 179 10.80 12.01 10.19
C VAL A 179 12.06 12.87 10.15
N ASP A 180 13.06 12.49 10.96
CA ASP A 180 14.38 13.10 11.01
C ASP A 180 15.51 12.04 11.06
N ALA A 181 16.76 12.52 11.12
CA ALA A 181 17.94 11.67 11.19
C ALA A 181 17.92 10.66 12.36
N SER A 182 17.35 11.04 13.50
CA SER A 182 17.35 10.23 14.73
C SER A 182 16.38 9.06 14.65
N ASN A 183 15.26 9.21 13.92
CA ASN A 183 14.22 8.18 13.83
C ASN A 183 14.13 7.48 12.45
N ALA A 184 14.86 7.96 11.44
CA ALA A 184 14.86 7.41 10.08
C ALA A 184 15.14 5.90 10.03
N VAL A 185 15.99 5.40 10.94
CA VAL A 185 16.35 3.98 11.03
C VAL A 185 15.15 3.06 11.29
N HIS A 186 14.12 3.54 12.00
CA HIS A 186 12.91 2.76 12.28
C HIS A 186 12.03 2.51 11.05
N TYR A 187 12.22 3.30 9.99
CA TYR A 187 11.52 3.13 8.71
C TYR A 187 12.30 2.26 7.70
N GLY A 188 13.54 1.87 8.04
CA GLY A 188 14.42 1.07 7.20
C GLY A 188 14.01 -0.41 7.03
N MET A 189 12.93 -0.85 7.68
CA MET A 189 12.34 -2.19 7.46
C MET A 189 11.48 -2.27 6.20
N MET A 190 11.27 -1.14 5.50
CA MET A 190 10.58 -1.08 4.21
C MET A 190 11.28 -1.97 3.18
N GLY A 191 10.51 -2.78 2.44
CA GLY A 191 11.04 -3.78 1.50
C GLY A 191 11.67 -5.01 2.17
N GLY A 192 11.73 -5.04 3.50
CA GLY A 192 12.18 -6.18 4.29
C GLY A 192 11.11 -7.27 4.44
N MET A 193 11.56 -8.44 4.89
CA MET A 193 10.72 -9.60 5.20
C MET A 193 10.54 -9.82 6.71
N GLY A 194 11.16 -8.97 7.54
CA GLY A 194 11.02 -9.00 8.99
C GLY A 194 9.66 -8.47 9.43
N MET A 195 9.21 -8.84 10.62
CA MET A 195 8.03 -8.22 11.21
C MET A 195 8.32 -6.76 11.54
N TRP A 196 7.38 -5.87 11.20
CA TRP A 196 7.45 -4.48 11.61
C TRP A 196 7.01 -4.36 13.08
N PRO A 197 7.70 -3.55 13.92
CA PRO A 197 7.21 -3.24 15.25
C PRO A 197 5.79 -2.66 15.18
N SER A 198 4.87 -3.17 16.00
CA SER A 198 3.50 -2.67 16.09
C SER A 198 3.42 -1.37 16.90
N ASN A 199 4.08 -0.32 16.41
CA ASN A 199 3.83 1.04 16.89
C ASN A 199 2.67 1.68 16.11
N ASP A 200 2.09 2.74 16.65
CA ASP A 200 0.91 3.41 16.07
C ASP A 200 1.13 3.92 14.63
N ALA A 201 2.38 4.12 14.21
CA ALA A 201 2.73 4.59 12.87
C ALA A 201 2.77 3.46 11.82
N SER A 202 3.06 2.22 12.22
CA SER A 202 3.35 1.12 11.29
C SER A 202 2.22 0.82 10.29
N HIS A 203 1.00 0.62 10.79
CA HIS A 203 -0.19 0.36 9.97
C HIS A 203 -0.66 1.59 9.15
N LYS A 204 -0.08 2.77 9.43
CA LYS A 204 -0.32 4.02 8.68
C LYS A 204 0.55 4.11 7.44
N LEU A 205 1.76 3.55 7.52
CA LEU A 205 2.80 3.70 6.51
C LEU A 205 3.01 2.46 5.65
N VAL A 206 2.77 1.28 6.22
CA VAL A 206 3.18 0.00 5.64
C VAL A 206 2.00 -0.97 5.54
N LYS A 207 1.96 -1.71 4.44
CA LYS A 207 1.14 -2.92 4.26
C LYS A 207 2.02 -4.13 4.06
N VAL A 208 1.57 -5.28 4.53
CA VAL A 208 2.21 -6.57 4.26
C VAL A 208 1.64 -7.12 2.96
N VAL A 209 2.50 -7.50 2.03
CA VAL A 209 2.12 -8.12 0.76
C VAL A 209 2.69 -9.52 0.67
N ARG A 210 1.81 -10.48 0.38
CA ARG A 210 2.15 -11.87 0.04
C ARG A 210 2.75 -11.90 -1.36
N ALA A 211 3.96 -12.43 -1.46
CA ALA A 211 4.70 -12.62 -2.69
C ALA A 211 4.99 -14.11 -2.88
N ILE A 212 4.52 -14.68 -3.98
CA ILE A 212 4.83 -16.06 -4.38
C ILE A 212 6.13 -16.03 -5.19
N ARG A 213 7.18 -16.69 -4.71
CA ARG A 213 8.46 -16.75 -5.41
C ARG A 213 8.47 -17.84 -6.48
N GLN A 214 9.45 -17.75 -7.40
CA GLN A 214 9.80 -18.87 -8.26
C GLN A 214 10.02 -20.11 -7.39
N ARG A 215 9.41 -21.25 -7.78
CA ARG A 215 9.29 -22.51 -7.03
C ARG A 215 8.16 -22.59 -5.98
N GLY A 216 7.22 -21.64 -5.95
CA GLY A 216 6.01 -21.73 -5.12
C GLY A 216 6.22 -21.41 -3.63
N LEU A 217 7.41 -20.94 -3.25
CA LEU A 217 7.68 -20.52 -1.89
C LEU A 217 7.00 -19.17 -1.61
N GLU A 218 6.12 -19.16 -0.63
CA GLU A 218 5.47 -17.94 -0.15
C GLU A 218 6.43 -17.12 0.71
N ALA A 219 6.50 -15.83 0.44
CA ALA A 219 7.20 -14.85 1.26
C ALA A 219 6.31 -13.65 1.51
N PHE A 220 6.60 -12.90 2.55
CA PHE A 220 5.90 -11.66 2.88
C PHE A 220 6.89 -10.50 2.81
N VAL A 221 6.45 -9.40 2.22
CA VAL A 221 7.25 -8.18 2.07
C VAL A 221 6.44 -7.00 2.59
N ASN A 222 7.11 -6.16 3.37
CA ASN A 222 6.53 -4.91 3.82
C ASN A 222 6.66 -3.85 2.73
N LEU A 223 5.54 -3.30 2.28
CA LEU A 223 5.47 -2.28 1.25
C LEU A 223 4.78 -1.02 1.75
N PRO A 224 5.07 0.15 1.16
CA PRO A 224 4.26 1.34 1.40
C PRO A 224 2.78 1.09 1.14
N VAL A 225 1.92 1.64 2.00
CA VAL A 225 0.46 1.52 1.88
C VAL A 225 -0.02 2.09 0.55
N CYS A 226 0.51 3.25 0.18
CA CYS A 226 0.12 4.04 -0.98
C CYS A 226 1.33 4.51 -1.80
N PHE A 227 1.06 5.10 -2.96
CA PHE A 227 2.10 5.59 -3.85
C PHE A 227 2.78 6.84 -3.30
N LEU A 228 2.04 7.75 -2.66
CA LEU A 228 2.60 8.95 -2.01
C LEU A 228 3.66 8.56 -0.97
N LEU A 229 3.37 7.58 -0.11
CA LEU A 229 4.34 7.07 0.86
C LEU A 229 5.53 6.40 0.18
N PHE A 230 5.29 5.62 -0.87
CA PHE A 230 6.38 5.06 -1.66
C PHE A 230 7.30 6.18 -2.22
N PHE A 231 6.73 7.30 -2.65
CA PHE A 231 7.50 8.46 -3.07
C PHE A 231 8.29 9.10 -1.95
N PHE A 232 7.62 9.40 -0.85
CA PHE A 232 8.25 10.04 0.30
C PHE A 232 9.41 9.21 0.85
N PHE A 233 9.21 7.91 1.05
CA PHE A 233 10.26 6.99 1.51
C PHE A 233 11.36 6.82 0.47
N GLY A 234 11.06 6.95 -0.82
CA GLY A 234 12.08 6.95 -1.88
C GLY A 234 12.95 8.21 -1.88
N ASN A 235 12.44 9.37 -1.45
CA ASN A 235 13.15 10.65 -1.62
C ASN A 235 13.60 11.28 -0.31
N LYS A 236 12.69 11.57 0.61
CA LYS A 236 13.03 12.27 1.86
C LYS A 236 13.72 11.34 2.84
N LEU A 237 13.26 10.09 2.96
CA LEU A 237 13.94 9.09 3.81
C LEU A 237 15.34 8.79 3.28
N ILE A 238 15.51 8.62 1.96
CA ILE A 238 16.84 8.42 1.37
C ILE A 238 17.73 9.63 1.65
N ALA A 239 17.27 10.85 1.39
CA ALA A 239 18.03 12.07 1.68
C ALA A 239 18.45 12.18 3.16
N ARG A 240 17.56 11.86 4.11
CA ARG A 240 17.87 11.87 5.54
C ARG A 240 18.79 10.73 5.96
N LEU A 241 18.63 9.54 5.39
CA LEU A 241 19.55 8.43 5.65
C LEU A 241 20.95 8.73 5.08
N LEU A 242 21.05 9.39 3.93
CA LEU A 242 22.32 9.85 3.35
C LEU A 242 23.08 10.83 4.27
N GLU A 243 22.39 11.56 5.15
CA GLU A 243 23.03 12.45 6.15
C GLU A 243 23.68 11.67 7.32
N VAL A 244 23.29 10.41 7.55
CA VAL A 244 23.61 9.66 8.79
C VAL A 244 24.35 8.34 8.52
N SER A 245 24.40 7.84 7.28
CA SER A 245 24.93 6.51 6.96
C SER A 245 26.20 6.53 6.12
N GLU A 246 27.09 5.57 6.35
CA GLU A 246 28.27 5.32 5.50
C GLU A 246 27.84 4.81 4.11
N GLU A 247 28.58 5.16 3.05
CA GLU A 247 28.24 4.92 1.63
C GLU A 247 27.79 3.48 1.31
N ASN A 248 28.34 2.49 2.01
CA ASN A 248 28.04 1.07 1.80
C ASN A 248 26.65 0.64 2.32
N ASP A 249 26.12 1.30 3.34
CA ASP A 249 24.83 0.95 3.94
C ASP A 249 23.64 1.42 3.07
N ILE A 250 23.85 2.49 2.29
CA ILE A 250 22.87 3.03 1.34
C ILE A 250 22.64 2.07 0.17
N ILE A 251 23.72 1.50 -0.39
CA ILE A 251 23.63 0.52 -1.48
C ILE A 251 22.92 -0.74 -0.99
N TYR A 252 23.24 -1.23 0.21
CA TYR A 252 22.58 -2.39 0.81
C TYR A 252 21.07 -2.15 1.03
N ARG A 253 20.68 -0.95 1.48
CA ARG A 253 19.28 -0.59 1.69
C ARG A 253 18.52 -0.43 0.37
N LEU A 254 19.09 0.23 -0.64
CA LEU A 254 18.52 0.28 -2.00
C LEU A 254 18.32 -1.13 -2.59
N LEU A 255 19.26 -2.05 -2.34
CA LEU A 255 19.16 -3.44 -2.74
C LEU A 255 18.06 -4.22 -2.01
N LYS A 256 17.59 -3.80 -0.83
CA LYS A 256 16.40 -4.43 -0.20
C LYS A 256 15.11 -4.14 -0.99
N TYR A 257 15.00 -2.95 -1.57
CA TYR A 257 13.90 -2.59 -2.46
C TYR A 257 13.97 -3.28 -3.83
N ARG A 258 15.06 -4.03 -4.11
CA ARG A 258 15.36 -4.66 -5.40
C ARG A 258 14.26 -5.60 -5.88
N ARG A 259 13.56 -6.26 -4.96
CA ARG A 259 12.55 -7.28 -5.28
C ARG A 259 11.19 -6.71 -5.68
N VAL A 260 10.91 -5.45 -5.37
CA VAL A 260 9.55 -4.90 -5.57
C VAL A 260 9.53 -3.58 -6.36
N LEU A 261 10.59 -2.78 -6.30
CA LEU A 261 10.52 -1.37 -6.71
C LEU A 261 11.63 -0.95 -7.67
N LEU A 262 12.39 -1.90 -8.22
CA LEU A 262 13.62 -1.61 -8.97
C LEU A 262 13.44 -0.57 -10.08
N PRO A 263 12.44 -0.66 -10.99
CA PRO A 263 12.35 0.27 -12.11
C PRO A 263 11.91 1.68 -11.70
N GLU A 264 10.93 1.79 -10.80
CA GLU A 264 10.38 3.06 -10.30
C GLU A 264 11.39 3.79 -9.40
N LEU A 265 12.07 3.03 -8.54
CA LEU A 265 13.11 3.53 -7.64
C LEU A 265 14.37 3.91 -8.42
N LEU A 266 14.81 3.11 -9.41
CA LEU A 266 15.93 3.50 -10.28
C LEU A 266 15.63 4.77 -11.05
N GLY A 267 14.41 4.92 -11.58
CA GLY A 267 13.96 6.16 -12.21
C GLY A 267 14.25 7.38 -11.34
N ARG A 268 13.95 7.26 -10.04
CA ARG A 268 14.10 8.36 -9.08
C ARG A 268 15.52 8.54 -8.53
N CYS A 269 16.23 7.46 -8.23
CA CYS A 269 17.66 7.53 -7.90
C CYS A 269 18.44 8.19 -9.05
N THR A 270 18.03 7.93 -10.29
CA THR A 270 18.59 8.59 -11.48
C THR A 270 18.35 10.10 -11.43
N LEU A 271 17.16 10.57 -11.02
CA LEU A 271 16.86 12.02 -10.88
C LEU A 271 17.72 12.67 -9.79
N HIS A 272 17.87 12.04 -8.63
CA HIS A 272 18.75 12.54 -7.57
C HIS A 272 20.22 12.50 -7.96
N ALA A 273 20.61 11.56 -8.81
CA ALA A 273 21.97 11.53 -9.33
C ALA A 273 22.29 12.76 -10.20
N PHE A 274 21.31 13.44 -10.81
CA PHE A 274 21.54 14.73 -11.48
C PHE A 274 22.03 15.84 -10.53
N LEU A 275 21.91 15.66 -9.21
CA LEU A 275 22.49 16.58 -8.22
C LEU A 275 24.02 16.47 -8.13
N ARG A 276 24.61 15.43 -8.71
CA ARG A 276 26.05 15.19 -8.69
C ARG A 276 26.67 15.55 -10.04
N ARG A 277 27.57 16.53 -10.03
CA ARG A 277 28.34 16.95 -11.20
C ARG A 277 28.96 15.78 -11.97
N VAL A 278 29.66 14.90 -11.25
CA VAL A 278 30.35 13.73 -11.82
C VAL A 278 29.39 12.81 -12.58
N PHE A 279 28.16 12.63 -12.05
CA PHE A 279 27.15 11.82 -12.72
C PHE A 279 26.68 12.48 -14.02
N VAL A 280 26.34 13.77 -13.98
CA VAL A 280 25.88 14.53 -15.15
C VAL A 280 26.94 14.56 -16.25
N GLU A 281 28.20 14.80 -15.91
CA GLU A 281 29.34 14.76 -16.85
C GLU A 281 29.47 13.39 -17.53
N ASN A 282 29.28 12.30 -16.79
CA ASN A 282 29.38 10.93 -17.31
C ASN A 282 28.20 10.52 -18.21
N ILE A 283 26.97 10.96 -17.91
CA ILE A 283 25.79 10.62 -18.72
C ILE A 283 25.58 11.56 -19.91
N MET A 284 26.22 12.74 -19.88
CA MET A 284 26.09 13.79 -20.91
C MET A 284 26.20 13.27 -22.35
N PRO A 285 27.17 12.40 -22.71
CA PRO A 285 27.28 11.89 -24.08
C PRO A 285 26.06 11.06 -24.52
N GLY A 286 25.33 10.46 -23.58
CA GLY A 286 24.15 9.63 -23.84
C GLY A 286 22.81 10.37 -23.77
N LEU A 287 22.79 11.64 -23.35
CA LEU A 287 21.57 12.44 -23.30
C LEU A 287 21.05 12.73 -24.71
N ASN A 288 19.76 12.53 -24.92
CA ASN A 288 19.08 12.85 -26.16
C ASN A 288 17.89 13.75 -25.87
N GLU A 289 17.63 14.72 -26.74
CA GLU A 289 16.40 15.50 -26.69
C GLU A 289 15.20 14.57 -26.90
N LEU A 290 14.13 14.78 -26.12
CA LEU A 290 12.85 14.11 -26.37
C LEU A 290 12.33 14.54 -27.74
N PRO A 291 11.94 13.60 -28.63
CA PRO A 291 11.58 13.95 -29.99
C PRO A 291 10.37 14.91 -30.00
N PRO A 292 10.49 16.10 -30.62
CA PRO A 292 9.36 17.01 -30.74
C PRO A 292 8.27 16.40 -31.63
N PRO A 293 6.98 16.74 -31.42
CA PRO A 293 5.94 16.35 -32.36
C PRO A 293 6.22 16.95 -33.76
N GLY A 294 6.39 16.09 -34.76
CA GLY A 294 6.62 16.47 -36.17
C GLY A 294 8.04 16.21 -36.71
N ARG A 295 8.34 16.72 -37.91
CA ARG A 295 9.61 16.51 -38.64
C ARG A 295 10.69 17.56 -38.31
N ARG A 296 10.89 17.90 -37.03
CA ARG A 296 12.00 18.78 -36.64
C ARG A 296 13.28 17.97 -36.42
N ARG A 297 14.42 18.54 -36.80
CA ARG A 297 15.75 17.96 -36.57
C ARG A 297 16.04 17.92 -35.06
N ARG A 298 16.46 16.77 -34.53
CA ARG A 298 16.89 16.64 -33.13
C ARG A 298 18.02 17.61 -32.83
N GLN A 299 17.91 18.37 -31.74
CA GLN A 299 18.97 19.25 -31.24
C GLN A 299 19.74 18.55 -30.12
N ARG A 300 20.89 19.14 -29.75
CA ARG A 300 21.62 18.71 -28.56
C ARG A 300 20.84 19.13 -27.31
N CYS A 301 20.84 18.28 -26.29
CA CYS A 301 20.26 18.62 -25.00
C CYS A 301 21.00 19.82 -24.39
N VAL A 302 20.30 20.72 -23.68
CA VAL A 302 20.90 21.90 -23.05
C VAL A 302 22.06 21.55 -22.11
N LEU A 303 21.96 20.41 -21.41
CA LEU A 303 23.02 19.88 -20.55
C LEU A 303 24.28 19.45 -21.32
N GLN A 304 24.16 19.09 -22.60
CA GLN A 304 25.32 18.78 -23.44
C GLN A 304 26.12 20.01 -23.84
N SER A 305 25.48 21.18 -23.81
CA SER A 305 26.12 22.47 -24.14
C SER A 305 26.48 23.28 -22.89
N ASN A 306 25.94 22.92 -21.71
CA ASN A 306 26.11 23.63 -20.44
C ASN A 306 26.17 22.63 -19.27
N PRO A 307 27.20 21.76 -19.20
CA PRO A 307 27.31 20.72 -18.17
C PRO A 307 27.39 21.28 -16.74
N GLU A 308 27.85 22.52 -16.60
CA GLU A 308 27.94 23.23 -15.32
C GLU A 308 26.58 23.63 -14.74
N LYS A 309 25.50 23.57 -15.54
CA LYS A 309 24.15 24.03 -15.15
C LYS A 309 23.22 22.89 -14.72
N TYR A 310 23.77 21.95 -13.96
CA TYR A 310 23.00 20.86 -13.34
C TYR A 310 22.25 21.35 -12.09
N PRO A 311 21.15 20.69 -11.69
CA PRO A 311 20.43 21.07 -10.47
C PRO A 311 21.26 20.74 -9.23
N SER A 312 21.19 21.56 -8.18
CA SER A 312 21.89 21.34 -6.91
C SER A 312 20.96 20.93 -5.77
N ILE A 313 19.65 21.13 -5.96
CA ILE A 313 18.61 20.86 -4.95
C ILE A 313 17.46 20.09 -5.62
N SER A 314 16.89 19.12 -4.91
CA SER A 314 15.65 18.44 -5.32
C SER A 314 14.45 18.86 -4.47
N VAL A 315 13.30 19.07 -5.11
CA VAL A 315 12.02 19.38 -4.46
C VAL A 315 10.96 18.41 -4.97
N GLY A 316 10.24 17.78 -4.03
CA GLY A 316 9.07 16.97 -4.34
C GLY A 316 7.87 17.84 -4.69
N LEU A 317 7.19 17.54 -5.80
CA LEU A 317 5.94 18.19 -6.18
C LEU A 317 4.77 17.32 -5.74
N ILE A 318 4.25 17.60 -4.55
CA ILE A 318 3.05 16.94 -4.05
C ILE A 318 1.89 17.48 -4.88
N THR A 319 1.12 16.63 -5.55
CA THR A 319 -0.14 17.03 -6.17
C THR A 319 -1.14 17.33 -5.07
N LEU A 320 -1.08 18.56 -4.55
CA LEU A 320 -2.03 19.07 -3.58
C LEU A 320 -3.15 19.79 -4.33
N ASP A 321 -4.26 19.09 -4.46
CA ASP A 321 -5.57 19.53 -4.93
C ASP A 321 -5.68 20.02 -6.39
N HIS A 322 -6.91 19.95 -6.90
CA HIS A 322 -7.35 20.43 -8.22
C HIS A 322 -7.16 21.94 -8.43
N THR A 323 -6.67 22.64 -7.41
CA THR A 323 -6.42 24.09 -7.37
C THR A 323 -5.01 24.34 -6.84
N ALA A 324 -4.00 23.73 -7.46
CA ALA A 324 -2.62 23.92 -7.05
C ALA A 324 -2.22 25.41 -7.15
N PRO A 325 -1.67 26.03 -6.09
CA PRO A 325 -1.17 27.39 -6.16
C PRO A 325 -0.04 27.50 -7.18
N MET A 326 0.06 28.67 -7.82
CA MET A 326 1.09 28.95 -8.82
C MET A 326 2.49 28.73 -8.21
N LEU A 327 3.21 27.71 -8.69
CA LEU A 327 4.53 27.35 -8.17
C LEU A 327 5.58 28.35 -8.64
N HIS A 328 6.26 29.02 -7.69
CA HIS A 328 7.39 29.90 -8.02
C HIS A 328 8.65 29.08 -8.30
N VAL A 329 8.84 28.72 -9.57
CA VAL A 329 9.90 27.82 -10.01
C VAL A 329 11.28 28.49 -10.04
N GLN A 330 12.30 27.82 -9.49
CA GLN A 330 13.67 28.31 -9.39
C GLN A 330 14.60 27.58 -10.39
N CYS A 331 15.64 28.27 -10.86
CA CYS A 331 16.70 27.65 -11.67
C CYS A 331 17.65 26.85 -10.77
N GLY A 332 18.17 25.74 -11.28
CA GLY A 332 19.05 24.86 -10.50
C GLY A 332 18.34 23.98 -9.47
N VAL A 333 17.00 23.95 -9.47
CA VAL A 333 16.19 23.07 -8.63
C VAL A 333 15.51 22.02 -9.52
N ILE A 334 15.68 20.73 -9.18
CA ILE A 334 14.96 19.63 -9.83
C ILE A 334 13.67 19.32 -9.10
N TYR A 335 12.58 19.42 -9.83
CA TYR A 335 11.22 19.16 -9.40
C TYR A 335 10.85 17.73 -9.77
N VAL A 336 10.51 16.94 -8.77
CA VAL A 336 10.19 15.52 -8.93
C VAL A 336 8.73 15.30 -8.56
N PRO A 337 7.85 14.91 -9.50
CA PRO A 337 6.44 14.68 -9.23
C PRO A 337 6.18 13.55 -8.24
N GLU A 338 5.40 13.80 -7.18
CA GLU A 338 5.03 12.78 -6.19
C GLU A 338 3.82 11.91 -6.60
N SER A 339 3.24 12.17 -7.78
CA SER A 339 2.04 11.50 -8.28
C SER A 339 2.26 10.75 -9.59
N ARG A 340 1.55 9.63 -9.77
CA ARG A 340 1.51 8.89 -11.06
C ARG A 340 0.81 9.67 -12.18
N HIS A 341 0.03 10.67 -11.80
CA HIS A 341 -0.83 11.43 -12.70
C HIS A 341 -0.13 12.65 -13.30
N PHE A 342 1.14 12.87 -12.93
CA PHE A 342 1.89 13.99 -13.48
C PHE A 342 2.25 13.70 -14.95
N PRO A 343 1.78 14.54 -15.87
CA PRO A 343 1.87 14.20 -17.27
C PRO A 343 3.29 14.48 -17.80
N PHE A 344 3.84 13.49 -18.52
CA PHE A 344 4.97 13.55 -19.47
C PHE A 344 6.41 13.27 -19.02
N VAL A 345 6.85 13.55 -17.79
CA VAL A 345 8.27 13.33 -17.39
C VAL A 345 8.47 12.88 -15.95
N ASP A 346 9.55 12.11 -15.71
CA ASP A 346 9.91 11.63 -14.36
C ASP A 346 10.40 12.77 -13.44
N GLY A 347 10.90 13.87 -14.01
CA GLY A 347 11.25 15.10 -13.30
C GLY A 347 11.65 16.22 -14.25
N PHE A 348 11.75 17.46 -13.76
CA PHE A 348 12.19 18.60 -14.58
C PHE A 348 12.92 19.66 -13.76
N PHE A 349 13.77 20.44 -14.41
CA PHE A 349 14.43 21.60 -13.80
C PHE A 349 14.62 22.72 -14.82
N PHE A 350 14.94 23.92 -14.36
CA PHE A 350 15.18 25.08 -15.22
C PHE A 350 16.65 25.48 -15.24
N VAL A 351 17.12 25.77 -16.45
CA VAL A 351 18.47 26.27 -16.73
C VAL A 351 18.39 27.71 -17.22
N GLY A 352 19.27 28.58 -16.72
CA GLY A 352 19.22 30.02 -16.97
C GLY A 352 19.78 30.52 -18.31
N ALA A 353 20.23 29.66 -19.24
CA ALA A 353 20.99 30.13 -20.41
C ALA A 353 20.74 29.31 -21.69
N PRO A 354 20.62 29.94 -22.88
CA PRO A 354 20.57 31.40 -23.16
C PRO A 354 19.18 32.04 -22.96
N ARG A 355 18.16 31.22 -22.67
CA ARG A 355 16.84 31.61 -22.14
C ARG A 355 16.53 30.66 -20.98
N ARG A 356 15.55 30.99 -20.13
CA ARG A 356 15.03 30.00 -19.16
C ARG A 356 14.50 28.80 -19.93
N THR A 357 15.23 27.69 -19.89
CA THR A 357 14.87 26.47 -20.59
C THR A 357 14.54 25.38 -19.58
N MET A 358 13.38 24.76 -19.76
CA MET A 358 13.00 23.58 -19.00
C MET A 358 13.75 22.37 -19.55
N VAL A 359 14.47 21.67 -18.69
CA VAL A 359 15.05 20.37 -18.97
C VAL A 359 14.15 19.33 -18.34
N ALA A 360 13.52 18.53 -19.19
CA ALA A 360 12.61 17.47 -18.79
C ALA A 360 13.35 16.13 -18.82
N VAL A 361 13.29 15.37 -17.73
CA VAL A 361 14.03 14.12 -17.57
C VAL A 361 13.05 12.95 -17.68
N GLN A 362 13.32 12.04 -18.61
CA GLN A 362 12.57 10.81 -18.76
C GLN A 362 13.53 9.62 -18.69
N VAL A 363 13.37 8.77 -17.69
CA VAL A 363 14.21 7.60 -17.46
C VAL A 363 13.58 6.40 -18.17
N ARG A 364 14.25 5.91 -19.22
CA ARG A 364 13.83 4.70 -19.92
C ARG A 364 14.07 3.47 -19.05
N ARG A 365 12.99 2.85 -18.60
CA ARG A 365 13.00 1.59 -17.85
C ARG A 365 12.98 0.43 -18.85
N ARG A 366 14.08 -0.30 -19.04
CA ARG A 366 14.09 -1.55 -19.84
C ARG A 366 13.75 -2.75 -18.93
N GLY A 367 12.51 -3.25 -19.04
CA GLY A 367 11.95 -4.47 -18.42
C GLY A 367 11.06 -4.20 -17.19
N LEU A 368 9.83 -4.72 -17.02
CA LEU A 368 8.95 -5.54 -17.86
C LEU A 368 7.87 -4.68 -18.55
N SER A 369 7.56 -5.02 -19.80
CA SER A 369 6.34 -4.59 -20.46
C SER A 369 5.11 -5.08 -19.67
N MET A 370 4.38 -4.17 -19.05
CA MET A 370 2.91 -4.23 -19.03
C MET A 370 2.43 -3.21 -20.06
N ALA A 371 2.59 -3.55 -21.34
CA ALA A 371 1.77 -2.93 -22.36
C ALA A 371 0.33 -3.43 -22.17
N PRO A 372 -0.70 -2.57 -22.25
CA PRO A 372 -2.04 -3.06 -22.48
C PRO A 372 -2.04 -3.76 -23.84
N GLU A 373 -2.51 -5.01 -23.90
CA GLU A 373 -2.83 -5.63 -25.19
C GLU A 373 -3.81 -4.70 -25.93
N PRO A 374 -3.61 -4.46 -27.24
CA PRO A 374 -4.64 -3.83 -28.04
C PRO A 374 -5.84 -4.76 -28.09
N ALA A 375 -7.00 -4.24 -27.69
CA ALA A 375 -8.27 -4.92 -27.83
C ALA A 375 -8.43 -5.47 -29.25
N ARG A 376 -8.77 -6.75 -29.34
CA ARG A 376 -9.47 -7.34 -30.48
C ARG A 376 -10.83 -7.83 -30.02
#